data_AF-A0A7J5EG45-F1
#
_entry.id   AF-A0A7J5EG45-F1
#
_cell.length_a   1.000
_cell.length_b   1.000
_cell.length_c   1.000
_cell.angle_alpha   90.00
_cell.angle_beta   90.00
_cell.angle_gamma   90.00
#
_symmetry.space_group_name_H-M   'P 1'
#
loop_
_entity.id
_entity.type
_entity.pdbx_description
1 polymer ?
#
loop_
_entity_poly.entity_id
_entity_poly.type
_entity_poly.pdbx_seq_one_letter_code
_entity_poly.pdbx_strand_id
1 'polypeptide(L)' 'MTFRTIGATPMIGKPYPYPRATVHRVLMRATRNHVYFVERLDHVLVVAVWGAVRGGGPDLTGLVPR' A
#
# COMPACT_ATOMS: atom_id res chain seq x y z
N MET A 1 3.88 0.82 -14.39
CA MET A 1 5.01 1.58 -13.77
C MET A 1 4.94 1.64 -12.26
N THR A 2 3.77 1.88 -11.63
CA THR A 2 3.65 2.09 -10.18
C THR A 2 4.36 1.05 -9.30
N PHE A 3 4.26 -0.25 -9.60
CA PHE A 3 4.96 -1.30 -8.83
C PHE A 3 6.49 -1.19 -8.89
N ARG A 4 7.07 -0.83 -10.05
CA ARG A 4 8.51 -0.56 -10.16
C ARG A 4 8.90 0.66 -9.33
N THR A 5 8.08 1.71 -9.36
CA THR A 5 8.34 2.94 -8.60
C THR A 5 8.33 2.69 -7.09
N ILE A 6 7.31 2.00 -6.56
CA ILE A 6 7.26 1.72 -5.12
C ILE A 6 8.38 0.76 -4.68
N GLY A 7 8.80 -0.16 -5.55
CA GLY A 7 9.94 -1.05 -5.25
C GLY A 7 11.28 -0.32 -5.20
N ALA A 8 11.47 0.71 -6.02
CA ALA A 8 12.71 1.51 -6.03
C ALA A 8 12.70 2.67 -5.02
N THR A 9 11.52 3.20 -4.69
CA THR A 9 11.37 4.36 -3.80
C THR A 9 10.10 4.22 -2.97
N PRO A 10 10.10 3.42 -1.89
CA PRO A 10 8.91 3.15 -1.07
C PRO A 10 8.32 4.41 -0.42
N MET A 11 9.18 5.37 -0.04
CA MET A 11 8.81 6.64 0.60
C MET A 11 7.89 7.54 -0.26
N ILE A 12 7.68 7.23 -1.54
CA ILE A 12 6.72 7.95 -2.39
C ILE A 12 5.27 7.70 -1.97
N GLY A 13 5.00 6.61 -1.25
CA GLY A 13 3.68 6.30 -0.73
C GLY A 13 3.30 7.19 0.45
N LYS A 14 2.03 7.60 0.52
CA LYS A 14 1.52 8.32 1.69
C LYS A 14 1.28 7.34 2.85
N PRO A 15 1.62 7.70 4.11
CA PRO A 15 1.26 6.89 5.26
C PRO A 15 -0.25 6.64 5.30
N TYR A 16 -0.62 5.39 5.52
CA TYR A 16 -1.99 4.96 5.74
C TYR A 16 -2.16 4.58 7.22
N PRO A 17 -3.08 5.23 7.95
CA PRO A 17 -3.28 4.93 9.37
C PRO A 17 -3.70 3.47 9.55
N TYR A 18 -2.79 2.67 10.10
CA TYR A 18 -3.07 1.28 10.43
C TYR A 18 -2.36 0.92 11.75
N PRO A 19 -3.09 0.45 12.78
CA PRO A 19 -2.52 0.33 14.14
C PRO A 19 -1.37 -0.68 14.27
N ARG A 20 -1.31 -1.67 13.38
CA ARG A 20 -0.42 -2.83 13.53
C ARG A 20 0.82 -2.78 12.64
N ALA A 21 0.92 -1.83 11.71
CA ALA A 21 2.06 -1.71 10.80
C ALA A 21 2.13 -0.34 10.14
N THR A 22 3.33 0.08 9.74
CA THR A 22 3.56 1.23 8.86
C THR A 22 3.16 0.88 7.42
N VAL A 23 1.89 1.11 7.10
CA VAL A 23 1.35 0.91 5.75
C VAL A 23 1.49 2.20 4.96
N HIS A 24 1.96 2.09 3.72
CA HIS A 24 1.97 3.17 2.75
C HIS A 24 0.93 2.91 1.66
N ARG A 25 0.44 3.99 1.05
CA ARG A 25 -0.52 3.94 -0.05
C ARG A 25 -0.14 4.86 -1.18
N VAL A 26 -0.27 4.36 -2.42
CA VAL A 26 -0.12 5.18 -3.64
C VAL A 26 -1.33 5.02 -4.55
N LEU A 27 -1.74 6.09 -5.22
CA LEU A 27 -2.82 6.08 -6.20
C LEU A 27 -2.25 5.71 -7.59
N MET A 28 -2.74 4.61 -8.15
CA MET A 28 -2.60 4.28 -9.58
C MET A 28 -3.63 5.09 -10.37
N ARG A 29 -3.20 6.25 -10.87
CA ARG A 29 -4.10 7.20 -11.58
C ARG A 29 -4.85 6.57 -12.76
N ALA A 30 -4.19 5.72 -13.54
CA ALA A 30 -4.76 5.11 -14.74
C ALA A 30 -5.95 4.19 -14.43
N THR A 31 -5.92 3.47 -13.31
CA THR A 31 -6.96 2.50 -12.91
C THR A 31 -7.84 3.01 -11.78
N ARG A 32 -7.52 4.18 -11.22
CA ARG A 32 -8.13 4.72 -9.99
C ARG A 32 -8.10 3.71 -8.84
N ASN A 33 -7.05 2.90 -8.75
CA ASN A 33 -6.83 1.99 -7.63
C ASN A 33 -5.78 2.55 -6.69
N HIS A 34 -5.97 2.35 -5.39
CA HIS A 34 -4.94 2.47 -4.39
C HIS A 34 -4.17 1.16 -4.25
N VAL A 35 -2.84 1.24 -4.26
CA VAL A 35 -1.97 0.15 -3.85
C VAL A 35 -1.53 0.43 -2.43
N TYR A 36 -1.79 -0.52 -1.54
CA TYR A 36 -1.35 -0.53 -0.17
C TYR A 36 -0.13 -1.43 -0.08
N PHE A 37 0.91 -0.99 0.60
CA PHE A 37 2.13 -1.77 0.73
C PHE A 37 2.85 -1.47 2.04
N VAL A 38 3.74 -2.37 2.43
CA VAL A 38 4.64 -2.21 3.56
C VAL A 38 6.08 -2.40 3.09
N GLU A 39 6.97 -1.61 3.66
CA GLU A 39 8.40 -1.75 3.43
C GLU A 39 8.95 -2.86 4.35
N ARG A 40 9.87 -3.66 3.80
CA ARG A 40 10.68 -4.68 4.49
C ARG A 40 12.14 -4.44 4.11
N LEU A 41 13.06 -5.12 4.79
CA LEU A 41 14.50 -4.93 4.58
C LEU A 41 14.92 -5.11 3.12
N ASP A 42 14.43 -6.16 2.46
CA ASP A 42 14.88 -6.52 1.11
C ASP A 42 13.81 -6.33 0.02
N HIS A 43 12.58 -5.98 0.39
CA HIS A 43 11.47 -5.91 -0.55
C HIS A 43 10.34 -5.00 -0.07
N VAL A 44 9.45 -4.69 -1.02
CA VAL A 44 8.15 -4.08 -0.74
C VAL A 44 7.07 -5.15 -0.87
N LEU A 45 6.31 -5.36 0.20
CA LEU A 45 5.17 -6.27 0.17
C LEU A 45 3.91 -5.47 -0.16
N VAL A 46 3.31 -5.74 -1.32
CA VAL A 46 1.99 -5.22 -1.67
C VAL A 46 0.94 -6.02 -0.92
N VAL A 47 0.12 -5.32 -0.14
CA VAL A 47 -0.79 -5.96 0.81
C VAL A 47 -2.24 -5.91 0.37
N ALA A 48 -2.59 -4.94 -0.46
CA ALA A 48 -3.90 -4.84 -1.08
C ALA A 48 -3.85 -3.92 -2.31
N VAL A 49 -4.74 -4.18 -3.26
CA VAL A 49 -5.11 -3.25 -4.33
C VAL A 49 -6.61 -3.01 -4.21
N TRP A 50 -7.01 -1.75 -4.08
CA TRP A 50 -8.40 -1.40 -3.78
C TRP A 50 -8.86 -0.22 -4.63
N GLY A 51 -10.13 -0.21 -5.06
CA GLY A 51 -10.69 0.93 -5.79
C GLY A 51 -10.63 2.21 -4.94
N ALA A 52 -10.26 3.35 -5.53
CA ALA A 52 -10.20 4.64 -4.85
C ALA A 52 -11.58 5.26 -4.60
N VAL A 53 -12.53 4.46 -4.12
CA VAL A 53 -13.87 4.90 -3.73
C VAL A 53 -13.79 5.58 -2.37
N ARG A 54 -14.48 6.72 -2.23
CA ARG A 54 -14.48 7.51 -1.00
C ARG A 54 -15.09 6.73 0.15
N GLY A 55 -14.49 6.82 1.34
CA GLY A 55 -15.03 6.25 2.58
C GLY A 55 -14.77 4.75 2.78
N GLY A 56 -14.16 4.06 1.81
CA GLY A 56 -13.80 2.65 1.92
C GLY A 56 -12.29 2.40 1.91
N GLY A 57 -11.90 1.24 2.42
CA GLY A 57 -10.54 0.74 2.36
C GLY A 57 -10.54 -0.79 2.48
N PRO A 58 -9.46 -1.45 2.07
CA PRO A 58 -9.32 -2.89 2.24
C PRO A 58 -9.27 -3.24 3.73
N ASP A 59 -9.79 -4.40 4.10
CA ASP A 59 -9.50 -5.00 5.39
C ASP A 59 -8.04 -5.48 5.41
N LEU A 60 -7.25 -4.91 6.30
CA LEU A 60 -5.82 -5.17 6.44
C LEU A 60 -5.51 -6.08 7.65
N THR A 61 -6.52 -6.58 8.38
CA THR A 61 -6.32 -7.37 9.62
C THR A 61 -5.46 -8.62 9.45
N GLY A 62 -5.42 -9.21 8.25
CA GLY A 62 -4.58 -10.36 7.91
C GLY A 62 -3.08 -10.06 7.73
N LEU A 63 -2.64 -8.80 7.81
CA LEU A 63 -1.24 -8.41 7.59
C LEU A 63 -0.28 -8.60 8.76
N VAL A 64 -0.77 -9.09 9.88
CA VAL A 64 0.08 -9.37 11.03
C VAL A 64 1.00 -10.54 10.66
N PRO A 65 2.34 -10.35 10.69
CA PRO A 65 3.24 -11.49 10.61
C PRO A 65 2.96 -12.38 11.83
N ARG A 66 2.76 -13.68 11.60
CA ARG A 66 3.05 -14.67 12.65
C ARG A 66 4.56 -14.76 12.84
#